data_AF-A0A7C7GU98-F1
#
_entry.id   AF-A0A7C7GU98-F1
#
_cell.length_a   1.000
_cell.length_b   1.000
_cell.length_c   1.000
_cell.angle_alpha   90.00
_cell.angle_beta   90.00
_cell.angle_gamma   90.00
#
_symmetry.space_group_name_H-M   'P 1'
#
loop_
_entity.id
_entity.type
_entity.pdbx_description
1 polymer ?
#
loop_
_entity_poly.entity_id
_entity_poly.type
_entity_poly.pdbx_seq_one_letter_code
_entity_poly.pdbx_strand_id
1 'polypeptide(L)'
;MAKVIKREIELNEYEQVTNVIDHPSTYEEAEKIHGKKLDRRRNYGIVNGLVSALHWHTAACSGCADDSEYSCASRGSGCSECGYHGVVRSGMYIPLSGFI
;
A
#
# COMPACT_ATOMS: atom_id res chain seq x y z
N MET A 1 17.93 1.78 0.59
CA MET A 1 17.74 2.63 -0.60
C MET A 1 16.29 2.55 -1.01
N ALA A 2 15.72 3.67 -1.48
CA ALA A 2 14.37 3.67 -2.02
C ALA A 2 14.31 2.85 -3.31
N LYS A 3 13.19 2.16 -3.55
CA LYS A 3 13.03 1.19 -4.64
C LYS A 3 11.80 1.47 -5.48
N VAL A 4 11.82 0.96 -6.70
CA VAL A 4 10.66 0.87 -7.58
C VAL A 4 10.36 -0.59 -7.81
N ILE A 5 9.09 -0.96 -7.73
CA ILE A 5 8.60 -2.28 -8.11
C ILE A 5 7.56 -2.16 -9.22
N LYS A 6 7.39 -3.23 -9.97
CA LYS A 6 6.25 -3.44 -10.86
C LYS A 6 5.41 -4.56 -10.27
N ARG A 7 4.11 -4.32 -10.08
CA ARG A 7 3.18 -5.26 -9.47
C ARG A 7 2.20 -5.78 -10.51
N GLU A 8 2.17 -7.09 -10.66
CA GLU A 8 1.19 -7.80 -11.47
C GLU A 8 0.15 -8.46 -10.55
N ILE A 9 -1.12 -8.33 -10.91
CA ILE A 9 -2.25 -8.82 -10.13
C ILE A 9 -2.98 -9.83 -11.01
N GLU A 10 -3.04 -11.08 -10.54
CA GLU A 10 -3.84 -12.11 -11.19
C GLU A 10 -5.23 -12.12 -10.55
N LEU A 11 -6.26 -12.16 -11.40
CA LEU A 11 -7.66 -12.21 -10.99
C LEU A 11 -8.25 -13.56 -11.38
N ASN A 12 -9.18 -14.08 -10.57
CA ASN A 12 -10.04 -15.20 -10.99
C ASN A 12 -11.20 -14.71 -11.87
N GLU A 13 -12.05 -15.65 -12.28
CA GLU A 13 -13.27 -15.41 -13.06
C GLU A 13 -14.31 -14.50 -12.38
N TYR A 14 -14.17 -14.26 -11.07
CA TYR A 14 -15.01 -13.35 -10.28
C TYR A 14 -14.31 -12.01 -9.98
N GLU A 15 -13.23 -11.70 -10.69
CA GLU A 15 -12.42 -10.48 -10.52
C GLU A 15 -11.78 -10.34 -9.12
N GLN A 16 -11.65 -11.44 -8.37
CA GLN A 16 -10.99 -11.45 -7.08
C GLN A 16 -9.50 -11.68 -7.26
N VAL A 17 -8.69 -10.96 -6.47
CA VAL A 17 -7.23 -11.13 -6.44
C VAL A 17 -6.89 -12.54 -5.97
N THR A 18 -6.29 -13.33 -6.87
CA THR A 18 -5.76 -14.67 -6.53
C THR A 18 -4.29 -14.62 -6.19
N ASN A 19 -3.55 -13.73 -6.85
CA ASN A 19 -2.10 -13.65 -6.72
C ASN A 19 -1.60 -12.22 -6.94
N VAL A 20 -0.49 -11.91 -6.28
CA VAL A 20 0.22 -10.63 -6.41
C VAL A 20 1.70 -10.92 -6.59
N ILE A 21 2.24 -10.59 -7.75
CA ILE A 21 3.64 -10.84 -8.10
C ILE A 21 4.36 -9.50 -8.22
N ASP A 22 5.44 -9.34 -7.43
CA ASP A 22 6.26 -8.14 -7.44
C ASP A 22 7.57 -8.39 -8.19
N HIS A 23 7.83 -7.58 -9.22
CA HIS A 23 9.07 -7.58 -9.98
C HIS A 23 9.90 -6.32 -9.65
N PRO A 24 11.24 -6.43 -9.60
CA PRO A 24 12.09 -5.25 -9.56
C PRO A 24 11.85 -4.37 -10.80
N SER A 25 11.78 -3.05 -10.60
CA SER A 25 11.70 -2.06 -11.67
C SER A 25 12.63 -0.88 -11.35
N THR A 26 12.68 0.10 -12.24
CA THR A 26 13.59 1.24 -12.16
C THR A 26 12.84 2.57 -12.08
N TYR A 27 13.54 3.60 -11.60
CA TYR A 27 13.01 4.95 -11.64
C TYR A 27 12.79 5.43 -13.07
N GLU A 28 13.66 5.07 -13.99
CA GLU A 28 13.57 5.46 -15.39
C GLU A 28 12.29 4.91 -16.04
N GLU A 29 11.90 3.67 -15.73
CA GLU A 29 10.64 3.09 -16.22
C GLU A 29 9.42 3.81 -15.61
N ALA A 30 9.42 4.03 -14.30
CA ALA A 30 8.32 4.75 -13.64
C ALA A 30 8.21 6.21 -14.11
N GLU A 31 9.32 6.93 -14.27
CA GLU A 31 9.33 8.30 -14.78
C GLU A 31 8.81 8.38 -16.23
N LYS A 32 9.08 7.36 -17.06
CA LYS A 32 8.55 7.26 -18.43
C LYS A 32 7.03 7.13 -18.43
N ILE A 33 6.46 6.33 -17.52
CA ILE A 33 5.01 6.15 -17.37
C ILE A 33 4.37 7.41 -16.77
N HIS A 34 4.99 7.99 -15.74
CA HIS A 34 4.44 9.14 -15.03
C HIS A 34 4.57 10.47 -15.80
N GLY A 35 5.58 10.60 -16.66
CA GLY A 35 5.87 11.80 -17.44
C GLY A 35 6.57 12.92 -16.66
N LYS A 36 7.01 12.66 -15.42
CA LYS A 36 7.75 13.62 -14.56
C LYS A 36 8.84 12.92 -13.78
N LYS A 37 9.83 13.68 -13.31
CA LYS A 37 10.87 13.20 -12.39
C LYS A 37 10.28 12.83 -11.03
N LEU A 38 10.73 11.71 -10.46
CA LEU A 38 10.26 11.20 -9.18
C LEU A 38 11.27 11.51 -8.05
N ASP A 39 10.77 11.74 -6.83
CA ASP A 39 11.63 11.92 -5.65
C ASP A 39 12.33 10.60 -5.29
N ARG A 40 13.66 10.52 -5.49
CA ARG A 40 14.49 9.33 -5.25
C ARG A 40 14.61 8.90 -3.79
N ARG A 41 13.97 9.61 -2.85
CA ARG A 41 13.90 9.24 -1.43
C ARG A 41 12.66 8.41 -1.10
N ARG A 42 11.70 8.30 -2.03
CA ARG A 42 10.42 7.60 -1.82
C ARG A 42 10.38 6.28 -2.58
N ASN A 43 9.68 5.29 -2.04
CA ASN A 43 9.43 4.05 -2.77
C ASN A 43 8.23 4.21 -3.71
N TYR A 44 8.31 3.63 -4.89
CA TYR A 44 7.23 3.65 -5.88
C TYR A 44 6.85 2.26 -6.35
N GLY A 45 5.63 2.11 -6.84
CA GLY A 45 5.11 0.92 -7.48
C GLY A 45 4.41 1.27 -8.78
N ILE A 46 4.69 0.53 -9.84
CA ILE A 46 3.90 0.53 -11.07
C ILE A 46 2.83 -0.54 -10.88
N VAL A 47 1.58 -0.12 -10.66
CA VAL A 47 0.43 -1.01 -10.37
C VAL A 47 -0.64 -0.73 -11.41
N ASN A 48 -1.08 -1.74 -12.16
CA ASN A 48 -2.07 -1.59 -13.23
C ASN A 48 -1.71 -0.47 -14.24
N GLY A 49 -0.42 -0.34 -14.57
CA GLY A 49 0.09 0.70 -15.47
C GLY A 49 0.15 2.11 -14.88
N LEU A 50 -0.21 2.30 -13.61
CA LEU A 50 -0.15 3.59 -12.92
C LEU A 50 1.03 3.65 -11.95
N VAL A 51 1.71 4.79 -11.92
CA VAL A 51 2.77 5.04 -10.94
C VAL A 51 2.17 5.50 -9.63
N SER A 52 2.47 4.76 -8.57
CA SER A 52 1.97 4.98 -7.22
C SER A 52 3.11 5.14 -6.24
N ALA A 53 2.96 6.01 -5.24
CA ALA A 53 3.92 6.15 -4.14
C ALA A 53 3.52 5.25 -2.98
N LEU A 54 4.50 4.61 -2.33
CA LEU A 54 4.25 3.87 -1.09
C LEU A 54 4.04 4.85 0.07
N HIS A 55 2.85 4.81 0.65
CA HIS A 55 2.49 5.56 1.84
C HIS A 55 2.36 4.62 3.03
N TRP A 56 2.95 5.01 4.16
CA TRP A 56 2.83 4.29 5.42
C TRP A 56 1.85 5.01 6.34
N HIS A 57 0.93 4.27 6.92
CA HIS A 57 0.00 4.78 7.93
C HIS A 57 -0.06 3.81 9.12
N THR A 58 -0.61 4.30 10.22
CA THR A 58 -0.92 3.49 11.39
C THR A 58 -2.42 3.20 11.36
N ALA A 59 -2.79 1.93 11.46
CA ALA A 59 -4.18 1.50 11.53
C ALA A 59 -4.42 0.72 12.83
N ALA A 60 -5.67 0.67 13.29
CA ALA A 60 -6.05 -0.23 14.37
C ALA A 60 -5.73 -1.67 13.97
N CYS A 61 -5.29 -2.47 14.93
CA CYS A 61 -5.11 -3.90 14.70
C CYS A 61 -6.49 -4.53 14.45
N SER A 62 -6.61 -5.34 13.38
CA SER A 62 -7.86 -6.02 13.02
C SER A 62 -8.42 -6.86 14.16
N GLY A 63 -7.56 -7.59 14.90
CA GLY A 63 -7.97 -8.36 16.07
C GLY A 63 -8.25 -7.54 17.34
N CYS A 64 -8.04 -6.23 17.31
CA CYS A 64 -8.35 -5.30 18.41
C CYS A 64 -9.46 -4.30 18.05
N ALA A 65 -9.92 -4.29 16.80
CA ALA A 65 -10.99 -3.43 16.38
C ALA A 65 -12.28 -3.93 17.06
N ASP A 66 -12.91 -3.07 17.83
CA ASP A 66 -14.25 -3.29 18.36
C ASP A 66 -15.26 -2.99 17.24
N ASP A 67 -16.18 -3.91 16.98
CA ASP A 67 -17.28 -3.78 16.00
C ASP A 67 -18.28 -2.66 16.37
N SER A 68 -18.06 -1.91 17.46
CA SER A 68 -18.85 -0.72 17.75
C SER A 68 -18.72 0.29 16.61
N GLU A 69 -19.86 0.58 15.97
CA GLU A 69 -20.09 1.45 14.80
C GLU A 69 -19.48 2.88 14.90
N TYR A 70 -18.80 3.22 16.00
CA TYR A 70 -18.29 4.56 16.31
C TYR A 70 -16.79 4.63 16.61
N SER A 71 -16.03 3.53 16.51
CA SER A 71 -14.62 3.50 16.96
C SER A 71 -13.56 3.58 15.85
N CYS A 72 -13.76 4.40 14.82
CA CYS A 72 -12.71 4.65 13.81
C CYS A 72 -11.42 5.32 14.37
N ALA A 73 -11.40 5.68 15.66
CA ALA A 73 -10.33 6.41 16.32
C ALA A 73 -9.77 5.77 17.61
N SER A 74 -10.35 4.65 18.08
CA SER A 74 -9.90 4.05 19.34
C SER A 74 -8.68 3.16 19.08
N ARG A 75 -7.53 3.51 19.68
CA ARG A 75 -6.42 2.55 19.84
C ARG A 75 -7.02 1.29 20.48
N GLY A 76 -7.02 0.18 19.74
CA GLY A 76 -7.58 -1.07 20.24
C GLY A 76 -6.87 -1.56 21.50
N SER A 77 -7.48 -2.48 22.23
CA SER A 77 -7.04 -2.93 23.57
C SER A 77 -5.69 -3.66 23.58
N GLY A 78 -5.17 -4.03 22.41
CA GLY A 78 -3.92 -4.76 22.26
C GLY A 78 -4.10 -6.28 22.38
N CYS A 79 -3.77 -7.00 21.31
CA CYS A 79 -3.82 -8.46 21.24
C CYS A 79 -2.44 -9.03 20.84
N SER A 80 -2.29 -10.35 20.87
CA SER A 80 -1.05 -11.02 20.48
C SER A 80 -0.63 -10.74 19.04
N GLU A 81 -1.57 -10.55 18.11
CA GLU A 81 -1.28 -10.29 16.68
C GLU A 81 -0.54 -8.97 16.46
N CYS A 82 -0.88 -7.93 17.23
CA CYS A 82 -0.20 -6.65 17.18
C CYS A 82 0.91 -6.51 18.22
N GLY A 83 1.26 -7.57 18.95
CA GLY A 83 2.21 -7.48 20.06
C GLY A 83 1.73 -6.57 21.20
N TYR A 84 0.42 -6.54 21.44
CA TYR A 84 -0.26 -5.77 22.49
C TYR A 84 -0.25 -4.24 22.30
N HIS A 85 0.04 -3.73 21.10
CA HIS A 85 0.06 -2.28 20.82
C HIS A 85 -1.31 -1.70 20.44
N GLY A 86 -2.29 -2.53 20.06
CA GLY A 86 -3.60 -2.12 19.59
C GLY A 86 -3.61 -1.55 18.16
N VAL A 87 -2.45 -1.34 17.56
CA VAL A 87 -2.25 -0.75 16.23
C VAL A 87 -1.12 -1.44 15.48
N VAL A 88 -1.15 -1.34 14.14
CA VAL A 88 -0.13 -1.86 13.24
C VAL A 88 0.30 -0.79 12.24
N ARG A 89 1.52 -0.90 11.73
CA ARG A 89 2.01 -0.05 10.63
C ARG A 89 1.71 -0.76 9.31
N SER A 90 0.91 -0.11 8.47
CA SER A 90 0.49 -0.65 7.17
C SER A 90 0.98 0.26 6.03
N GLY A 91 1.32 -0.37 4.90
CA GLY A 91 1.81 0.31 3.71
C GLY A 91 0.83 0.11 2.55
N MET A 92 0.52 1.19 1.84
CA MET A 92 -0.32 1.13 0.64
C MET A 92 0.29 1.96 -0.50
N TYR A 93 0.07 1.52 -1.74
CA TYR A 93 0.44 2.28 -2.92
C TYR A 93 -0.69 3.24 -3.29
N ILE A 94 -0.39 4.53 -3.34
CA ILE A 94 -1.35 5.59 -3.71
C ILE A 94 -0.96 6.13 -5.10
N PRO A 95 -1.85 6.08 -6.10
CA PRO A 95 -1.59 6.61 -7.43
C PRO A 95 -1.21 8.10 -7.39
N LEU A 96 -0.16 8.47 -8.13
CA LEU A 96 0.26 9.87 -8.24
C LEU A 96 -0.66 10.70 -9.16
N SER A 97 -1.49 10.04 -9.98
CA SER A 97 -2.32 10.66 -11.01
C SER A 97 -3.81 10.78 -10.64
N GLY A 98 -4.15 10.80 -9.36
CA GLY A 98 -5.54 10.89 -8.85
C GLY A 98 -5.92 12.23 -8.20
N PHE A 99 -5.01 13.20 -8.15
CA PHE A 99 -5.27 14.54 -7.59
C PHE A 99 -5.32 15.56 -8.74
N ILE A 100 -6.49 15.67 -9.38
CA ILE A 100 -6.87 16.83 -10.22
C ILE A 100 -8.06 17.48 -9.53
#